data_AF-A0A954YUF5-F1
#
_entry.id   AF-A0A954YUF5-F1
#
_cell.length_a   1.000
_cell.length_b   1.000
_cell.length_c   1.000
_cell.angle_alpha   90.00
_cell.angle_beta   90.00
_cell.angle_gamma   90.00
#
_symmetry.space_group_name_H-M   'P 1'
#
loop_
_entity.id
_entity.type
_entity.pdbx_description
1 polymer ?
#
loop_
_entity_poly.entity_id
_entity_poly.type
_entity_poly.pdbx_seq_one_letter_code
_entity_poly.pdbx_strand_id
1 'polypeptide(L)'
;MTRRHRLLLVAMCACIASIPAIASDADKAAVTTNPETQALLDEFASANDASARESLWEQLRQSDRADRVSLIQQVTLFASDAKSTRAAMVAGAVIKEFDMTGEEVVAALVPMMTADDSALQKQIKGTLAEFEDQSASRPPDFSMYRVIIANELREGRDAPAALVEHMYDVDPSTALLTMMRASQMREPTKLREILWAEHVVSDSIWKSTHGFIERNAVTSQATEQLDQLAHHPSWWARLYVPAVMKRYPALKSATLLEDLQSDQNESVAAAARKLR
;
A
#
# COMPACT_ATOMS: atom_id res chain seq x y z
N MET A 1 -67.65 15.40 -2.25
CA MET A 1 -67.17 15.94 -3.53
C MET A 1 -65.67 15.62 -3.66
N THR A 2 -65.23 14.45 -4.15
CA THR A 2 -64.98 14.10 -5.57
C THR A 2 -64.07 15.13 -6.26
N ARG A 3 -62.80 14.90 -6.63
CA ARG A 3 -62.21 13.95 -7.62
C ARG A 3 -60.67 14.13 -7.58
N ARG A 4 -59.84 13.08 -7.47
CA ARG A 4 -59.29 12.16 -8.50
C ARG A 4 -58.01 12.63 -9.24
N HIS A 5 -57.01 11.74 -9.17
CA HIS A 5 -55.92 11.44 -10.14
C HIS A 5 -54.70 12.37 -10.14
N ARG A 6 -53.44 11.90 -10.14
CA ARG A 6 -52.87 10.74 -10.85
C ARG A 6 -51.72 10.07 -10.06
N LEU A 7 -51.76 8.73 -10.04
CA LEU A 7 -50.58 7.87 -9.86
C LEU A 7 -49.65 8.03 -11.07
N LEU A 8 -48.35 8.15 -10.82
CA LEU A 8 -47.30 7.87 -11.79
C LEU A 8 -46.33 6.89 -11.14
N LEU A 9 -46.56 5.62 -11.47
CA LEU A 9 -45.69 4.50 -11.18
C LEU A 9 -44.57 4.55 -12.24
N VAL A 10 -43.36 4.93 -11.84
CA VAL A 10 -42.17 4.78 -12.70
C VAL A 10 -41.39 3.59 -12.18
N ALA A 11 -41.59 2.46 -12.84
CA ALA A 11 -40.77 1.27 -12.67
C ALA A 11 -39.45 1.49 -13.42
N MET A 12 -38.43 1.96 -12.72
CA MET A 12 -37.05 1.98 -13.23
C MET A 12 -36.43 0.60 -12.93
N CYS A 13 -36.42 -0.28 -13.94
CA CYS A 13 -35.56 -1.44 -13.96
C CYS A 13 -34.11 -0.97 -14.13
N ALA A 14 -33.39 -0.84 -13.01
CA ALA A 14 -31.94 -0.67 -13.02
C ALA A 14 -31.32 -2.04 -13.34
N CYS A 15 -31.04 -2.27 -14.62
CA CYS A 15 -30.08 -3.30 -15.01
C CYS A 15 -28.70 -2.80 -14.59
N ILE A 16 -28.19 -3.29 -13.46
CA ILE A 16 -26.78 -3.14 -13.10
C ILE A 16 -26.01 -4.03 -14.07
N ALA A 17 -25.59 -3.45 -15.19
CA ALA A 17 -24.58 -4.05 -16.03
C ALA A 17 -23.27 -4.01 -15.23
N SER A 18 -22.77 -5.17 -14.81
CA SER A 18 -21.41 -5.34 -14.32
C SER A 18 -20.45 -4.91 -15.43
N ILE A 19 -19.91 -3.70 -15.32
CA ILE A 19 -18.78 -3.26 -16.14
C ILE A 19 -17.59 -4.10 -15.65
N PRO A 20 -16.97 -4.95 -16.49
CA PRO A 20 -15.73 -5.60 -16.10
C PRO A 20 -14.72 -4.50 -15.81
N ALA A 21 -14.12 -4.54 -14.62
CA ALA A 21 -13.00 -3.67 -14.27
C ALA A 21 -11.87 -3.94 -15.27
N ILE A 22 -11.73 -3.07 -16.25
CA ILE A 22 -10.56 -3.04 -17.11
C ILE A 22 -9.46 -2.46 -16.23
N ALA A 23 -8.72 -3.34 -15.55
CA ALA A 23 -7.41 -2.98 -15.03
C ALA A 23 -6.61 -2.45 -16.22
N SER A 24 -6.37 -1.15 -16.24
CA SER A 24 -5.71 -0.52 -17.36
C SER A 24 -4.25 -0.99 -17.36
N ASP A 25 -3.82 -1.67 -18.43
CA ASP A 25 -2.41 -2.01 -18.68
C ASP A 25 -1.49 -0.76 -18.75
N ALA A 26 -2.05 0.46 -18.65
CA ALA A 26 -1.31 1.71 -18.69
C ALA A 26 -0.46 2.00 -17.44
N ASP A 27 -0.69 1.30 -16.32
CA ASP A 27 0.06 1.54 -15.07
C ASP A 27 1.36 0.73 -14.94
N LYS A 28 1.67 -0.16 -15.91
CA LYS A 28 2.98 -0.82 -16.01
C LYS A 28 3.93 -0.05 -16.93
N ALA A 29 3.96 1.28 -16.83
CA ALA A 29 5.05 2.03 -17.42
C ALA A 29 6.33 1.66 -16.68
N ALA A 30 7.10 0.72 -17.24
CA ALA A 30 8.40 0.36 -16.72
C ALA A 30 9.24 1.63 -16.65
N VAL A 31 9.59 2.05 -15.43
CA VAL A 31 10.51 3.17 -15.23
C VAL A 31 11.82 2.76 -15.87
N THR A 32 12.21 3.47 -16.93
CA THR A 32 13.46 3.23 -17.65
C THR A 32 14.57 4.05 -17.04
N THR A 33 15.77 3.49 -16.99
CA THR A 33 16.97 4.21 -16.56
C THR A 33 17.28 5.34 -17.55
N ASN A 34 17.53 6.55 -17.05
CA ASN A 34 18.13 7.63 -17.82
C ASN A 34 19.66 7.51 -17.72
N PRO A 35 20.37 7.12 -18.79
CA PRO A 35 21.82 6.89 -18.73
C PRO A 35 22.63 8.12 -18.29
N GLU A 36 22.17 9.33 -18.63
CA GLU A 36 22.84 10.58 -18.25
C GLU A 36 22.75 10.81 -16.74
N THR A 37 21.54 10.70 -16.16
CA THR A 37 21.33 10.81 -14.72
C THR A 37 22.08 9.70 -13.96
N GLN A 38 22.06 8.46 -14.47
CA GLN A 38 22.80 7.35 -13.86
C GLN A 38 24.32 7.58 -13.86
N ALA A 39 24.88 8.12 -14.94
CA ALA A 39 26.30 8.49 -15.00
C ALA A 39 26.65 9.58 -14.00
N LEU A 40 25.83 10.63 -13.89
CA LEU A 40 26.02 11.70 -12.90
C LEU A 40 25.97 11.17 -11.46
N LEU A 41 25.07 10.23 -11.15
CA LEU A 41 24.98 9.60 -9.83
C LEU A 41 26.20 8.73 -9.52
N ASP A 42 26.73 8.00 -10.50
CA ASP A 42 27.95 7.20 -10.35
C ASP A 42 29.20 8.07 -10.12
N GLU A 43 29.33 9.15 -10.89
CA GLU A 43 30.38 10.16 -10.71
C GLU A 43 30.27 10.82 -9.33
N PHE A 44 29.04 11.16 -8.91
CA PHE A 44 28.79 11.75 -7.59
C PHE A 44 29.16 10.79 -6.45
N ALA A 45 28.83 9.50 -6.58
CA ALA A 45 29.20 8.47 -5.62
C ALA A 45 30.73 8.28 -5.51
N SER A 46 31.45 8.44 -6.62
CA SER A 46 32.89 8.22 -6.72
C SER A 46 33.73 9.44 -6.34
N ALA A 47 33.15 10.65 -6.37
CA ALA A 47 33.84 11.88 -6.06
C ALA A 47 34.28 11.96 -4.58
N ASN A 48 35.59 12.08 -4.36
CA ASN A 48 36.18 12.25 -3.02
C ASN A 48 36.37 13.73 -2.63
N ASP A 49 36.35 14.64 -3.60
CA ASP A 49 36.50 16.07 -3.39
C ASP A 49 35.15 16.77 -3.19
N ALA A 50 35.12 17.77 -2.31
CA ALA A 50 33.90 18.51 -2.01
C ALA A 50 33.47 19.44 -3.17
N SER A 51 34.43 20.08 -3.85
CA SER A 51 34.13 20.95 -4.98
C SER A 51 33.61 20.17 -6.19
N ALA A 52 34.16 18.98 -6.44
CA ALA A 52 33.67 18.09 -7.48
C ALA A 52 32.23 17.63 -7.19
N ARG A 53 31.93 17.25 -5.94
CA ARG A 53 30.56 16.88 -5.53
C ARG A 53 29.58 18.05 -5.70
N GLU A 54 29.95 19.26 -5.31
CA GLU A 54 29.10 20.43 -5.51
C GLU A 54 28.84 20.72 -7.00
N SER A 55 29.84 20.54 -7.87
CA SER A 55 29.66 20.73 -9.30
C SER A 55 28.75 19.67 -9.94
N LEU A 56 28.91 18.39 -9.56
CA LEU A 56 28.03 17.31 -10.01
C LEU A 56 26.61 17.48 -9.48
N TRP A 57 26.49 17.98 -8.26
CA TRP A 57 25.22 18.31 -7.64
C TRP A 57 24.46 19.39 -8.40
N GLU A 58 25.13 20.47 -8.80
CA GLU A 58 24.53 21.52 -9.61
C GLU A 58 24.13 21.00 -11.01
N GLN A 59 24.89 20.06 -11.58
CA GLN A 59 24.51 19.40 -12.84
C GLN A 59 23.24 18.56 -12.69
N LEU A 60 23.13 17.74 -11.63
CA LEU A 60 21.90 16.99 -11.31
C LEU A 60 20.70 17.93 -11.10
N ARG A 61 20.91 19.08 -10.45
CA ARG A 61 19.87 20.11 -10.30
C ARG A 61 19.43 20.71 -11.62
N GLN A 62 20.34 20.82 -12.60
CA GLN A 62 20.04 21.39 -13.91
C GLN A 62 19.40 20.38 -14.86
N SER A 63 19.82 19.10 -14.82
CA SER A 63 19.28 18.04 -15.68
C SER A 63 17.82 17.73 -15.35
N ASP A 64 17.49 17.65 -14.06
CA ASP A 64 16.19 17.16 -13.59
C ASP A 64 15.34 18.24 -12.90
N ARG A 65 15.68 19.53 -13.08
CA ARG A 65 14.96 20.65 -12.43
C ARG A 65 13.46 20.65 -12.69
N ALA A 66 13.03 20.07 -13.81
CA ALA A 66 11.64 20.03 -14.24
C ALA A 66 10.86 18.81 -13.71
N ASP A 67 11.53 17.75 -13.26
CA ASP A 67 10.86 16.49 -12.90
C ASP A 67 11.51 15.80 -11.68
N ARG A 68 11.08 16.24 -10.49
CA ARG A 68 11.48 15.64 -9.21
C ARG A 68 11.07 14.17 -9.10
N VAL A 69 9.94 13.79 -9.69
CA VAL A 69 9.43 12.41 -9.64
C VAL A 69 10.40 11.50 -10.40
N SER A 70 10.77 11.88 -11.62
CA SER A 70 11.78 11.17 -12.41
C SER A 70 13.10 11.04 -11.64
N LEU A 71 13.59 12.11 -11.01
CA LEU A 71 14.84 12.06 -10.24
C LEU A 71 14.77 11.06 -9.08
N ILE A 72 13.69 11.05 -8.29
CA ILE A 72 13.49 10.08 -7.20
C ILE A 72 13.54 8.65 -7.73
N GLN A 73 12.88 8.40 -8.86
CA GLN A 73 12.86 7.09 -9.51
C GLN A 73 14.26 6.67 -10.00
N GLN A 74 14.99 7.57 -10.66
CA GLN A 74 16.36 7.31 -11.13
C GLN A 74 17.32 7.01 -9.98
N VAL A 75 17.23 7.79 -8.91
CA VAL A 75 18.04 7.62 -7.71
C VAL A 75 17.73 6.30 -7.01
N THR A 76 16.47 5.88 -7.01
CA THR A 76 16.05 4.58 -6.45
C THR A 76 16.58 3.41 -7.27
N LEU A 77 16.51 3.49 -8.60
CA LEU A 77 17.11 2.51 -9.51
C LEU A 77 18.62 2.41 -9.28
N PHE A 78 19.31 3.55 -9.23
CA PHE A 78 20.74 3.61 -8.94
C PHE A 78 21.11 2.93 -7.61
N ALA A 79 20.35 3.22 -6.55
CA ALA A 79 20.59 2.63 -5.24
C ALA A 79 20.32 1.11 -5.21
N SER A 80 19.35 0.62 -5.98
CA SER A 80 19.04 -0.81 -6.06
C SER A 80 20.17 -1.63 -6.71
N ASP A 81 20.91 -1.03 -7.64
CA ASP A 81 22.07 -1.62 -8.33
C ASP A 81 23.42 -1.29 -7.66
N ALA A 82 23.40 -0.55 -6.55
CA ALA A 82 24.60 -0.05 -5.92
C ALA A 82 25.51 -1.18 -5.39
N LYS A 83 26.75 -1.20 -5.89
CA LYS A 83 27.79 -2.19 -5.48
C LYS A 83 28.54 -1.80 -4.20
N SER A 84 28.27 -0.63 -3.65
CA SER A 84 28.94 -0.12 -2.45
C SER A 84 27.97 0.62 -1.52
N THR A 85 28.28 0.63 -0.23
CA THR A 85 27.51 1.40 0.77
C THR A 85 27.46 2.88 0.42
N ARG A 86 28.56 3.45 -0.07
CA ARG A 86 28.60 4.87 -0.47
C ARG A 86 27.62 5.15 -1.61
N ALA A 87 27.59 4.31 -2.64
CA ALA A 87 26.65 4.44 -3.74
C ALA A 87 25.18 4.32 -3.26
N ALA A 88 24.89 3.37 -2.37
CA ALA A 88 23.56 3.24 -1.78
C ALA A 88 23.13 4.48 -0.96
N MET A 89 24.07 5.13 -0.27
CA MET A 89 23.80 6.36 0.50
C MET A 89 23.54 7.59 -0.37
N VAL A 90 23.88 7.57 -1.66
CA VAL A 90 23.60 8.69 -2.57
C VAL A 90 22.10 8.98 -2.61
N ALA A 91 21.25 7.96 -2.52
CA ALA A 91 19.81 8.19 -2.54
C ALA A 91 19.30 9.06 -1.40
N GLY A 92 19.68 8.72 -0.17
CA GLY A 92 19.33 9.52 1.00
C GLY A 92 19.91 10.94 0.94
N ALA A 93 21.14 11.09 0.41
CA ALA A 93 21.74 12.40 0.21
C ALA A 93 20.96 13.23 -0.82
N VAL A 94 20.60 12.64 -1.96
CA VAL A 94 19.86 13.35 -3.01
C VAL A 94 18.48 13.80 -2.51
N ILE A 95 17.72 12.89 -1.90
CA ILE A 95 16.38 13.18 -1.36
C ILE A 95 16.44 14.34 -0.37
N LYS A 96 17.43 14.32 0.55
CA LYS A 96 17.59 15.35 1.57
C LYS A 96 17.97 16.70 0.98
N GLU A 97 18.90 16.75 0.03
CA GLU A 97 19.45 18.00 -0.51
C GLU A 97 18.52 18.68 -1.54
N PHE A 98 17.59 17.94 -2.16
CA PHE A 98 16.51 18.52 -2.97
C PHE A 98 15.29 18.98 -2.15
N ASP A 99 15.33 18.81 -0.82
CA ASP A 99 14.21 19.08 0.08
C ASP A 99 12.92 18.38 -0.42
N MET A 100 13.07 17.12 -0.82
CA MET A 100 11.94 16.31 -1.28
C MET A 100 11.11 15.89 -0.07
N THR A 101 9.82 16.18 -0.14
CA THR A 101 8.88 15.77 0.90
C THR A 101 8.67 14.27 0.86
N GLY A 102 8.33 13.66 2.00
CA GLY A 102 7.99 12.24 2.04
C GLY A 102 6.81 11.88 1.13
N GLU A 103 5.86 12.80 0.94
CA GLU A 103 4.75 12.60 -0.01
C GLU A 103 5.23 12.51 -1.46
N GLU A 104 6.13 13.40 -1.89
CA GLU A 104 6.76 13.34 -3.22
C GLU A 104 7.53 12.03 -3.41
N VAL A 105 8.30 11.60 -2.40
CA VAL A 105 9.06 10.35 -2.45
C VAL A 105 8.12 9.16 -2.58
N VAL A 106 7.14 9.01 -1.70
CA VAL A 106 6.22 7.87 -1.76
C VAL A 106 5.45 7.86 -3.09
N ALA A 107 4.92 9.01 -3.53
CA ALA A 107 4.18 9.10 -4.79
C ALA A 107 5.03 8.69 -6.00
N ALA A 108 6.31 9.06 -6.01
CA ALA A 108 7.25 8.66 -7.08
C ALA A 108 7.56 7.16 -7.07
N LEU A 109 7.58 6.53 -5.89
CA LEU A 109 7.89 5.11 -5.73
C LEU A 109 6.70 4.18 -6.01
N VAL A 110 5.45 4.62 -5.81
CA VAL A 110 4.25 3.77 -5.99
C VAL A 110 4.20 3.07 -7.34
N PRO A 111 4.43 3.74 -8.50
CA PRO A 111 4.43 3.06 -9.80
C PRO A 111 5.51 1.96 -9.90
N MET A 112 6.65 2.16 -9.23
CA MET A 112 7.78 1.22 -9.26
C MET A 112 7.53 -0.04 -8.41
N MET A 113 6.57 0.00 -7.48
CA MET A 113 6.28 -1.12 -6.58
C MET A 113 5.73 -2.36 -7.30
N THR A 114 5.36 -2.25 -8.58
CA THR A 114 4.91 -3.40 -9.40
C THR A 114 6.03 -4.05 -10.21
N ALA A 115 7.27 -3.55 -10.12
CA ALA A 115 8.41 -4.10 -10.85
C ALA A 115 8.77 -5.52 -10.36
N ASP A 116 9.09 -6.41 -11.31
CA ASP A 116 9.50 -7.81 -11.04
C ASP A 116 10.93 -7.93 -10.47
N ASP A 117 11.66 -6.81 -10.33
CA ASP A 117 13.02 -6.78 -9.80
C ASP A 117 13.02 -6.81 -8.27
N SER A 118 13.45 -7.94 -7.70
CA SER A 118 13.51 -8.13 -6.24
C SER A 118 14.47 -7.19 -5.51
N ALA A 119 15.57 -6.74 -6.14
CA ALA A 119 16.52 -5.81 -5.54
C ALA A 119 15.90 -4.41 -5.47
N LEU A 120 15.24 -3.98 -6.55
CA LEU A 120 14.49 -2.74 -6.58
C LEU A 120 13.33 -2.75 -5.57
N GLN A 121 12.56 -3.85 -5.49
CA GLN A 121 11.50 -4.00 -4.49
C GLN A 121 12.03 -3.85 -3.06
N LYS A 122 13.17 -4.47 -2.78
CA LYS A 122 13.83 -4.36 -1.48
C LYS A 122 14.25 -2.91 -1.19
N GLN A 123 14.80 -2.22 -2.18
CA GLN A 123 15.18 -0.81 -2.05
C GLN A 123 13.95 0.08 -1.79
N ILE A 124 12.89 -0.07 -2.57
CA ILE A 124 11.64 0.69 -2.40
C ILE A 124 11.06 0.47 -1.00
N LYS A 125 10.91 -0.79 -0.57
CA LYS A 125 10.39 -1.09 0.78
C LYS A 125 11.28 -0.54 1.89
N GLY A 126 12.60 -0.57 1.71
CA GLY A 126 13.56 0.03 2.63
C GLY A 126 13.40 1.55 2.73
N THR A 127 13.23 2.23 1.60
CA THR A 127 12.98 3.68 1.58
C THR A 127 11.62 4.03 2.17
N LEU A 128 10.55 3.28 1.85
CA LEU A 128 9.22 3.50 2.44
C LEU A 128 9.24 3.36 3.97
N ALA A 129 9.98 2.39 4.49
CA ALA A 129 10.18 2.17 5.92
C ALA A 129 10.80 3.37 6.65
N GLU A 130 11.59 4.22 5.99
CA GLU A 130 12.16 5.44 6.59
C GLU A 130 11.11 6.52 6.85
N PHE A 131 9.97 6.47 6.16
CA PHE A 131 8.84 7.39 6.33
C PHE A 131 7.75 6.84 7.25
N GLU A 132 7.88 5.59 7.71
CA GLU A 132 7.00 4.96 8.68
C GLU A 132 7.56 5.23 10.09
N ASP A 133 6.74 5.67 11.05
CA ASP A 133 7.16 5.66 12.47
C ASP A 133 7.35 4.21 12.94
N GLN A 134 8.59 3.71 12.88
CA GLN A 134 8.94 2.36 13.33
C GLN A 134 9.34 2.28 14.81
N SER A 135 8.93 3.24 15.64
CA SER A 135 9.22 3.17 17.06
C SER A 135 8.53 1.96 17.70
N ALA A 136 9.25 1.23 18.55
CA ALA A 136 8.74 0.01 19.19
C ALA A 136 7.48 0.25 20.06
N SER A 137 7.20 1.50 20.40
CA SER A 137 6.08 1.90 21.24
C SER A 137 4.88 2.44 20.47
N ARG A 138 4.97 2.58 19.13
CA ARG A 138 3.89 3.15 18.32
C ARG A 138 3.61 2.30 17.09
N PRO A 139 2.35 2.25 16.64
CA PRO A 139 2.05 1.69 15.33
C PRO A 139 2.69 2.55 14.22
N PRO A 140 2.96 1.97 13.04
CA PRO A 140 3.47 2.73 11.91
C PRO A 140 2.53 3.87 11.53
N ASP A 141 3.09 5.01 11.10
CA ASP A 141 2.29 6.13 10.60
C ASP A 141 2.14 6.06 9.08
N PHE A 142 0.95 5.64 8.63
CA PHE A 142 0.59 5.61 7.20
C PHE A 142 -0.11 6.90 6.71
N SER A 143 0.05 8.03 7.42
CA SER A 143 -0.60 9.29 7.04
C SER A 143 -0.25 9.76 5.64
N MET A 144 1.00 9.58 5.19
CA MET A 144 1.42 9.92 3.82
C MET A 144 0.73 9.02 2.79
N TYR A 145 0.65 7.72 3.06
CA TYR A 145 0.05 6.74 2.15
C TYR A 145 -1.45 7.00 2.01
N ARG A 146 -2.10 7.39 3.11
CA ARG A 146 -3.51 7.78 3.13
C ARG A 146 -3.81 8.92 2.16
N VAL A 147 -2.94 9.94 2.08
CA VAL A 147 -3.14 11.09 1.18
C VAL A 147 -3.14 10.63 -0.27
N ILE A 148 -2.13 9.84 -0.66
CA ILE A 148 -1.99 9.29 -2.01
C ILE A 148 -3.20 8.43 -2.37
N ILE A 149 -3.54 7.45 -1.52
CA ILE A 149 -4.69 6.56 -1.76
C ILE A 149 -6.01 7.35 -1.83
N ALA A 150 -6.21 8.34 -0.96
CA ALA A 150 -7.42 9.15 -1.00
C ALA A 150 -7.52 10.03 -2.26
N ASN A 151 -6.39 10.47 -2.81
CA ASN A 151 -6.37 11.21 -4.08
C ASN A 151 -6.76 10.29 -5.24
N GLU A 152 -6.17 9.10 -5.34
CA GLU A 152 -6.51 8.08 -6.35
C GLU A 152 -8.01 7.74 -6.33
N LEU A 153 -8.55 7.42 -5.15
CA LEU A 153 -9.96 7.08 -4.98
C LEU A 153 -10.90 8.25 -5.29
N ARG A 154 -10.51 9.50 -5.00
CA ARG A 154 -11.30 10.69 -5.32
C ARG A 154 -11.37 10.92 -6.83
N GLU A 155 -10.31 10.56 -7.55
CA GLU A 155 -10.24 10.63 -9.00
C GLU A 155 -10.91 9.45 -9.69
N GLY A 156 -11.53 8.54 -8.92
CA GLY A 156 -12.26 7.39 -9.43
C GLY A 156 -11.35 6.24 -9.89
N ARG A 157 -10.05 6.30 -9.56
CA ARG A 157 -9.11 5.19 -9.76
C ARG A 157 -9.16 4.24 -8.57
N ASP A 158 -8.67 3.02 -8.78
CA ASP A 158 -8.50 2.05 -7.70
C ASP A 158 -7.32 2.44 -6.80
N ALA A 159 -7.36 2.01 -5.54
CA ALA A 159 -6.23 2.19 -4.65
C ALA A 159 -5.00 1.41 -5.17
N PRO A 160 -3.78 1.98 -5.17
CA PRO A 160 -2.60 1.31 -5.70
C PRO A 160 -2.31 0.01 -4.95
N ALA A 161 -2.58 -1.13 -5.60
CA ALA A 161 -2.60 -2.43 -4.95
C ALA A 161 -1.28 -2.76 -4.23
N ALA A 162 -0.14 -2.49 -4.88
CA ALA A 162 1.17 -2.76 -4.31
C ALA A 162 1.48 -1.93 -3.05
N LEU A 163 1.01 -0.68 -2.97
CA LEU A 163 1.14 0.15 -1.77
C LEU A 163 0.27 -0.38 -0.63
N VAL A 164 -0.97 -0.77 -0.94
CA VAL A 164 -1.89 -1.36 0.04
C VAL A 164 -1.35 -2.68 0.56
N GLU A 165 -0.83 -3.55 -0.31
CA GLU A 165 -0.18 -4.81 0.08
C GLU A 165 1.02 -4.57 1.00
N HIS A 166 1.87 -3.58 0.69
CA HIS A 166 2.98 -3.18 1.55
C HIS A 166 2.49 -2.76 2.94
N MET A 167 1.46 -1.93 3.04
CA MET A 167 0.88 -1.54 4.33
C MET A 167 0.42 -2.76 5.15
N TYR A 168 -0.25 -3.74 4.50
CA TYR A 168 -0.70 -4.96 5.16
C TYR A 168 0.46 -5.88 5.57
N ASP A 169 1.55 -5.93 4.79
CA ASP A 169 2.77 -6.65 5.15
C ASP A 169 3.45 -6.05 6.40
N VAL A 170 3.41 -4.72 6.55
CA VAL A 170 3.99 -4.01 7.71
C VAL A 170 3.09 -4.12 8.94
N ASP A 171 1.83 -3.68 8.87
CA ASP A 171 0.88 -3.76 9.98
C ASP A 171 -0.59 -3.87 9.50
N PRO A 172 -1.21 -5.07 9.57
CA PRO A 172 -2.55 -5.28 9.05
C PRO A 172 -3.64 -4.41 9.67
N SER A 173 -3.60 -4.19 10.99
CA SER A 173 -4.61 -3.38 11.70
C SER A 173 -4.53 -1.91 11.31
N THR A 174 -3.32 -1.34 11.33
CA THR A 174 -3.10 0.06 10.94
C THR A 174 -3.43 0.26 9.47
N ALA A 175 -3.10 -0.70 8.60
CA ALA A 175 -3.44 -0.68 7.19
C ALA A 175 -4.96 -0.63 6.97
N LEU A 176 -5.71 -1.54 7.62
CA LEU A 176 -7.17 -1.60 7.52
C LEU A 176 -7.84 -0.29 7.95
N LEU A 177 -7.44 0.28 9.08
CA LEU A 177 -7.98 1.55 9.57
C LEU A 177 -7.59 2.73 8.67
N THR A 178 -6.41 2.67 8.06
CA THR A 178 -5.96 3.69 7.09
C THR A 178 -6.78 3.64 5.81
N MET A 179 -7.02 2.44 5.27
CA MET A 179 -7.85 2.23 4.08
C MET A 179 -9.30 2.65 4.32
N MET A 180 -9.86 2.32 5.48
CA MET A 180 -11.19 2.77 5.87
C MET A 180 -11.30 4.30 5.83
N ARG A 181 -10.28 5.02 6.35
CA ARG A 181 -10.24 6.49 6.32
C ARG A 181 -10.03 7.04 4.90
N ALA A 182 -9.12 6.45 4.12
CA ALA A 182 -8.81 6.90 2.76
C ALA A 182 -10.00 6.76 1.81
N SER A 183 -10.76 5.67 1.94
CA SER A 183 -11.94 5.38 1.10
C SER A 183 -13.14 6.31 1.32
N GLN A 184 -13.09 7.18 2.34
CA GLN A 184 -14.20 8.07 2.71
C GLN A 184 -15.55 7.34 2.84
N MET A 185 -15.52 6.08 3.28
CA MET A 185 -16.72 5.25 3.43
C MET A 185 -17.75 5.99 4.28
N ARG A 186 -18.95 6.21 3.72
CA ARG A 186 -20.02 7.00 4.37
C ARG A 186 -21.07 6.14 5.06
N GLU A 187 -21.16 4.87 4.69
CA GLU A 187 -22.15 3.95 5.22
C GLU A 187 -21.79 3.55 6.66
N PRO A 188 -22.56 4.00 7.69
CA PRO A 188 -22.19 3.77 9.09
C PRO A 188 -22.17 2.29 9.47
N THR A 189 -23.02 1.48 8.84
CA THR A 189 -23.08 0.04 9.08
C THR A 189 -21.78 -0.64 8.66
N LYS A 190 -21.31 -0.41 7.42
CA LYS A 190 -20.05 -0.98 6.92
C LYS A 190 -18.83 -0.49 7.71
N LEU A 191 -18.82 0.79 8.08
CA LEU A 191 -17.77 1.34 8.97
C LEU A 191 -17.73 0.61 10.31
N ARG A 192 -18.90 0.41 10.93
CA ARG A 192 -19.00 -0.29 12.21
C ARG A 192 -18.56 -1.75 12.10
N GLU A 193 -18.89 -2.43 11.01
CA GLU A 193 -18.47 -3.81 10.77
C GLU A 193 -16.94 -3.93 10.75
N ILE A 194 -16.26 -3.04 10.01
CA ILE A 194 -14.79 -3.03 9.95
C ILE A 194 -14.17 -2.71 11.31
N LEU A 195 -14.65 -1.67 11.99
CA LEU A 195 -14.12 -1.25 13.30
C LEU A 195 -14.31 -2.34 14.37
N TRP A 196 -15.48 -2.99 14.37
CA TRP A 196 -15.78 -4.04 15.33
C TRP A 196 -14.93 -5.29 15.06
N ALA A 197 -14.83 -5.70 13.79
CA ALA A 197 -14.01 -6.84 13.41
C ALA A 197 -12.53 -6.63 13.78
N GLU A 198 -11.97 -5.45 13.45
CA GLU A 198 -10.59 -5.10 13.82
C GLU A 198 -10.41 -5.16 15.35
N HIS A 199 -11.31 -4.56 16.12
CA HIS A 199 -11.24 -4.56 17.58
C HIS A 199 -11.24 -5.97 18.17
N VAL A 200 -12.18 -6.83 17.75
CA VAL A 200 -12.31 -8.21 18.28
C VAL A 200 -11.09 -9.07 17.93
N VAL A 201 -10.58 -8.94 16.70
CA VAL A 201 -9.40 -9.68 16.24
C VAL A 201 -8.16 -9.19 16.98
N SER A 202 -7.96 -7.87 17.08
CA SER A 202 -6.83 -7.24 17.78
C SER A 202 -6.82 -7.57 19.28
N ASP A 203 -7.97 -7.51 19.96
CA ASP A 203 -8.10 -7.90 21.38
C ASP A 203 -7.76 -9.39 21.59
N SER A 204 -8.22 -10.28 20.70
CA SER A 204 -7.92 -11.71 20.78
C SER A 204 -6.42 -11.98 20.58
N ILE A 205 -5.79 -11.32 19.61
CA ILE A 205 -4.34 -11.37 19.37
C ILE A 205 -3.57 -10.88 20.60
N TRP A 206 -3.98 -9.74 21.16
CA TRP A 206 -3.35 -9.13 22.32
C TRP A 206 -3.43 -10.06 23.54
N LYS A 207 -4.61 -10.62 23.82
CA LYS A 207 -4.82 -11.57 24.92
C LYS A 207 -3.95 -12.82 24.77
N SER A 208 -3.85 -13.38 23.57
CA SER A 208 -2.99 -14.54 23.29
C SER A 208 -1.51 -14.20 23.49
N THR A 209 -1.06 -13.07 22.95
CA THR A 209 0.34 -12.60 23.03
C THR A 209 0.79 -12.39 24.48
N HIS A 210 -0.11 -11.92 25.35
CA HIS A 210 0.18 -11.64 26.76
C HIS A 210 -0.21 -12.78 27.72
N GLY A 211 -0.66 -13.93 27.20
CA GLY A 211 -0.95 -15.11 28.01
C GLY A 211 -2.21 -15.03 28.86
N PHE A 212 -3.16 -14.14 28.51
CA PHE A 212 -4.50 -14.11 29.13
C PHE A 212 -5.42 -15.23 28.64
N ILE A 213 -5.09 -15.81 27.48
CA ILE A 213 -5.69 -17.02 26.91
C ILE A 213 -4.57 -17.96 26.47
N GLU A 214 -4.88 -19.24 26.23
CA GLU A 214 -3.87 -20.18 25.72
C GLU A 214 -3.30 -19.67 24.39
N ARG A 215 -1.99 -19.86 24.16
CA ARG A 215 -1.29 -19.27 22.99
C ARG A 215 -1.88 -19.68 21.63
N ASN A 216 -2.63 -20.78 21.58
CA ASN A 216 -3.31 -21.28 20.38
C ASN A 216 -4.84 -21.22 20.51
N ALA A 217 -5.38 -20.70 21.62
CA ALA A 217 -6.80 -20.47 21.76
C ALA A 217 -7.16 -19.21 20.97
N VAL A 218 -7.61 -19.43 19.74
CA VAL A 218 -8.37 -18.42 19.00
C VAL A 218 -9.78 -18.41 19.53
N THR A 219 -10.31 -17.22 19.78
CA THR A 219 -11.73 -17.08 20.12
C THR A 219 -12.54 -17.36 18.86
N SER A 220 -13.65 -18.12 18.99
CA SER A 220 -14.58 -18.32 17.88
C SER A 220 -15.05 -16.98 17.30
N GLN A 221 -15.19 -15.97 18.16
CA GLN A 221 -15.50 -14.59 17.80
C GLN A 221 -14.50 -13.97 16.83
N ALA A 222 -13.18 -14.09 17.06
CA ALA A 222 -12.19 -13.57 16.11
C ALA A 222 -12.29 -14.26 14.75
N THR A 223 -12.56 -15.57 14.73
CA THR A 223 -12.73 -16.33 13.49
C THR A 223 -14.00 -15.90 12.74
N GLU A 224 -15.11 -15.70 13.44
CA GLU A 224 -16.37 -15.18 12.89
C GLU A 224 -16.19 -13.77 12.28
N GLN A 225 -15.40 -12.91 12.94
CA GLN A 225 -15.13 -11.57 12.41
C GLN A 225 -14.21 -11.60 11.17
N LEU A 226 -13.24 -12.52 11.12
CA LEU A 226 -12.43 -12.73 9.91
C LEU A 226 -13.26 -13.29 8.76
N ASP A 227 -14.20 -14.21 9.03
CA ASP A 227 -15.15 -14.70 8.04
C ASP A 227 -16.05 -13.59 7.50
N GLN A 228 -16.58 -12.72 8.38
CA GLN A 228 -17.35 -11.56 7.96
C GLN A 228 -16.53 -10.62 7.05
N LEU A 229 -15.27 -10.34 7.41
CA LEU A 229 -14.40 -9.49 6.60
C LEU A 229 -14.00 -10.15 5.27
N ALA A 230 -13.86 -11.48 5.22
CA ALA A 230 -13.57 -12.21 3.99
C ALA A 230 -14.67 -12.06 2.92
N HIS A 231 -15.89 -11.72 3.33
CA HIS A 231 -17.02 -11.49 2.43
C HIS A 231 -17.36 -10.00 2.24
N HIS A 232 -16.55 -9.09 2.80
CA HIS A 232 -16.81 -7.66 2.72
C HIS A 232 -16.67 -7.15 1.27
N PRO A 233 -17.52 -6.21 0.79
CA PRO A 233 -17.48 -5.73 -0.60
C PRO A 233 -16.16 -5.07 -1.00
N SER A 234 -15.48 -4.39 -0.06
CA SER A 234 -14.18 -3.78 -0.30
C SER A 234 -13.05 -4.81 -0.30
N TRP A 235 -12.30 -4.93 -1.40
CA TRP A 235 -11.20 -5.90 -1.52
C TRP A 235 -10.09 -5.69 -0.49
N TRP A 236 -9.78 -4.44 -0.13
CA TRP A 236 -8.77 -4.16 0.90
C TRP A 236 -9.21 -4.66 2.28
N ALA A 237 -10.51 -4.65 2.59
CA ALA A 237 -11.02 -5.23 3.83
C ALA A 237 -10.87 -6.76 3.83
N ARG A 238 -11.05 -7.41 2.67
CA ARG A 238 -10.79 -8.85 2.52
C ARG A 238 -9.30 -9.18 2.63
N LEU A 239 -8.41 -8.32 2.09
CA LEU A 239 -6.95 -8.48 2.17
C LEU A 239 -6.40 -8.50 3.61
N TYR A 240 -7.11 -7.87 4.56
CA TYR A 240 -6.79 -7.98 5.99
C TYR A 240 -6.76 -9.42 6.50
N VAL A 241 -7.67 -10.27 6.02
CA VAL A 241 -7.80 -11.65 6.50
C VAL A 241 -6.54 -12.49 6.27
N PRO A 242 -6.03 -12.65 5.04
CA PRO A 242 -4.77 -13.38 4.83
C PRO A 242 -3.58 -12.66 5.48
N ALA A 243 -3.56 -11.32 5.55
CA ALA A 243 -2.49 -10.59 6.22
C ALA A 243 -2.41 -10.91 7.73
N VAL A 244 -3.54 -10.98 8.42
CA VAL A 244 -3.63 -11.40 9.82
C VAL A 244 -3.24 -12.87 9.96
N MET A 245 -3.74 -13.77 9.12
CA MET A 245 -3.42 -15.20 9.17
C MET A 245 -1.92 -15.49 8.91
N LYS A 246 -1.26 -14.65 8.10
CA LYS A 246 0.20 -14.70 7.88
C LYS A 246 0.96 -14.44 9.17
N ARG A 247 0.57 -13.40 9.91
CA ARG A 247 1.24 -12.94 11.12
C ARG A 247 0.86 -13.76 12.36
N TYR A 248 -0.35 -14.32 12.38
CA TYR A 248 -0.90 -15.08 13.50
C TYR A 248 -1.45 -16.43 13.01
N PRO A 249 -0.58 -17.45 12.85
CA PRO A 249 -0.98 -18.74 12.28
C PRO A 249 -2.10 -19.48 13.03
N ALA A 250 -2.31 -19.18 14.32
CA ALA A 250 -3.41 -19.75 15.09
C ALA A 250 -4.79 -19.36 14.52
N LEU A 251 -4.90 -18.21 13.83
CA LEU A 251 -6.12 -17.73 13.18
C LEU A 251 -6.34 -18.33 11.79
N LYS A 252 -5.45 -19.20 11.29
CA LYS A 252 -5.62 -19.83 9.98
C LYS A 252 -6.87 -20.71 9.95
N SER A 253 -7.70 -20.51 8.94
CA SER A 253 -8.86 -21.36 8.63
C SER A 253 -8.74 -21.87 7.20
N ALA A 254 -8.74 -23.19 7.03
CA ALA A 254 -8.61 -23.82 5.70
C ALA A 254 -9.77 -23.41 4.79
N THR A 255 -11.00 -23.39 5.32
CA THR A 255 -12.21 -22.96 4.59
C THR A 255 -12.07 -21.52 4.08
N LEU A 256 -11.70 -20.58 4.96
CA LEU A 256 -11.52 -19.18 4.56
C LEU A 256 -10.41 -19.01 3.51
N LEU A 257 -9.32 -19.77 3.63
CA LEU A 257 -8.23 -19.71 2.66
C LEU A 257 -8.67 -20.24 1.29
N GLU A 258 -9.50 -21.27 1.23
CA GLU A 258 -10.06 -21.78 -0.04
C GLU A 258 -10.97 -20.76 -0.71
N ASP A 259 -11.83 -20.09 0.06
CA ASP A 259 -12.71 -19.03 -0.45
C ASP A 259 -11.90 -17.85 -0.98
N LEU A 260 -10.94 -17.35 -0.20
CA LEU A 260 -10.09 -16.20 -0.57
C LEU A 260 -9.15 -16.50 -1.73
N GLN A 261 -8.75 -17.76 -1.96
CA GLN A 261 -7.96 -18.15 -3.13
C GLN A 261 -8.71 -17.95 -4.45
N SER A 262 -10.04 -17.94 -4.40
CA SER A 262 -10.92 -17.72 -5.54
C SER A 262 -11.48 -16.29 -5.57
N ASP A 263 -10.91 -15.36 -4.81
CA ASP A 263 -11.34 -13.97 -4.77
C ASP A 263 -11.21 -13.31 -6.15
N GLN A 264 -12.14 -12.41 -6.47
CA GLN A 264 -12.12 -11.65 -7.71
C GLN A 264 -10.95 -10.67 -7.81
N ASN A 265 -10.41 -10.23 -6.66
CA ASN A 265 -9.27 -9.35 -6.61
C ASN A 265 -7.96 -10.15 -6.49
N GLU A 266 -7.06 -9.97 -7.45
CA GLU A 266 -5.81 -10.73 -7.55
C GLU A 266 -4.90 -10.55 -6.32
N SER A 267 -4.86 -9.37 -5.70
CA SER A 267 -4.07 -9.14 -4.48
C SER A 267 -4.54 -10.00 -3.32
N VAL A 268 -5.86 -10.12 -3.14
CA VAL A 268 -6.46 -10.99 -2.11
C VAL A 268 -6.16 -12.46 -2.41
N ALA A 269 -6.41 -12.91 -3.63
CA ALA A 269 -6.17 -14.30 -4.05
C ALA A 269 -4.68 -14.69 -3.97
N ALA A 270 -3.78 -13.80 -4.37
CA ALA A 270 -2.34 -14.01 -4.29
C ALA A 270 -1.85 -14.07 -2.83
N ALA A 271 -2.36 -13.20 -1.95
CA ALA A 271 -2.04 -13.22 -0.53
C ALA A 271 -2.48 -14.54 0.13
N ALA A 272 -3.70 -15.02 -0.18
CA ALA A 272 -4.22 -16.28 0.34
C ALA A 272 -3.44 -17.51 -0.16
N ARG A 273 -3.01 -17.52 -1.43
CA ARG A 273 -2.19 -18.61 -2.01
C ARG A 273 -0.85 -18.78 -1.30
N LYS A 274 -0.23 -17.69 -0.83
CA LYS A 274 1.07 -17.71 -0.11
C LYS A 274 1.01 -18.37 1.28
N LEU A 275 -0.19 -18.71 1.79
CA LEU A 275 -0.37 -19.23 3.15
C LEU A 275 -0.58 -20.75 3.26
N ARG A 276 -0.69 -21.43 2.12
CA ARG A 276 -0.67 -22.90 2.01
C ARG A 276 0.75 -23.42 2.22
#